data_AF-A0A9E6D152-F1
#
_entry.id   AF-A0A9E6D152-F1
#
_cell.length_a   1.000
_cell.length_b   1.000
_cell.length_c   1.000
_cell.angle_alpha   90.00
_cell.angle_beta   90.00
_cell.angle_gamma   90.00
#
_symmetry.space_group_name_H-M   'P 1'
#
loop_
_entity.id
_entity.type
_entity.pdbx_description
1 polymer ?
#
loop_
_entity_poly.entity_id
_entity_poly.type
_entity_poly.pdbx_seq_one_letter_code
_entity_poly.pdbx_strand_id
1 'polypeptide(L)'
;MKRSNFCRTQGEDDEGSLAAAIHTNPRYLGFVASARKANSILMALKRQGMAHEQLARVKTPAGLDIQAKTSEEVAISILAEIIQVKRKTEVGAEDKGLLAGLPKKEMMEDLYINPVCKIPVSKSGAKHVLEYQNEKVYFCCDGCLASFEKDPAAYL
;
A
#
# COMPACT_ATOMS: atom_id res chain seq x y z
N MET A 1 0.50 25.02 6.52
CA MET A 1 0.30 23.71 5.83
C MET A 1 1.25 23.64 4.64
N LYS A 2 2.22 22.71 4.64
CA LYS A 2 3.20 22.60 3.54
C LYS A 2 2.51 22.06 2.27
N ARG A 3 2.74 22.70 1.11
CA ARG A 3 2.15 22.33 -0.19
C ARG A 3 2.98 21.23 -0.88
N SER A 4 2.37 20.52 -1.83
CA SER A 4 3.08 19.62 -2.76
C SER A 4 3.44 20.41 -4.01
N ASN A 5 4.69 20.30 -4.47
CA ASN A 5 5.14 20.96 -5.70
C ASN A 5 5.54 19.90 -6.73
N PHE A 6 5.30 20.23 -7.98
CA PHE A 6 5.62 19.37 -9.10
C PHE A 6 6.21 20.22 -10.23
N CYS A 7 7.36 19.82 -10.77
CA CYS A 7 8.08 20.58 -11.79
C CYS A 7 8.05 19.82 -13.13
N ARG A 8 7.49 20.47 -14.16
CA ARG A 8 7.54 20.05 -15.56
C ARG A 8 7.63 21.32 -16.40
N THR A 9 8.80 21.62 -16.95
CA THR A 9 8.97 22.83 -17.77
C THR A 9 9.04 22.55 -19.27
N GLN A 10 8.85 21.30 -19.69
CA GLN A 10 9.07 20.86 -21.08
C GLN A 10 10.50 21.15 -21.60
N GLY A 11 11.46 21.53 -20.75
CA GLY A 11 12.85 21.80 -21.14
C GLY A 11 13.32 23.24 -20.97
N GLU A 12 12.42 24.20 -20.73
CA GLU A 12 12.83 25.59 -20.43
C GLU A 12 13.14 25.75 -18.95
N ASP A 13 14.37 26.12 -18.60
CA ASP A 13 14.79 26.43 -17.22
C ASP A 13 14.39 25.39 -16.15
N ASP A 14 14.56 24.09 -16.46
CA ASP A 14 14.33 23.01 -15.48
C ASP A 14 15.25 23.16 -14.25
N GLU A 15 16.50 23.61 -14.44
CA GLU A 15 17.46 23.79 -13.34
C GLU A 15 17.02 24.89 -12.37
N GLY A 16 16.69 26.09 -12.87
CA GLY A 16 16.23 27.20 -12.06
C GLY A 16 14.89 26.91 -11.39
N SER A 17 13.96 26.31 -12.12
CA SER A 17 12.65 25.91 -11.58
C SER A 17 12.76 24.88 -10.47
N LEU A 18 13.60 23.85 -10.65
CA LEU A 18 13.83 22.84 -9.64
C LEU A 18 14.54 23.43 -8.41
N ALA A 19 15.53 24.30 -8.61
CA ALA A 19 16.19 25.00 -7.52
C ALA A 19 15.19 25.83 -6.70
N ALA A 20 14.39 26.66 -7.36
CA ALA A 20 13.36 27.46 -6.70
C ALA A 20 12.37 26.57 -5.91
N ALA A 21 11.93 25.45 -6.51
CA ALA A 21 11.03 24.52 -5.86
C ALA A 21 11.64 23.86 -4.61
N ILE A 22 12.93 23.52 -4.63
CA ILE A 22 13.66 22.96 -3.49
C ILE A 22 13.65 23.93 -2.30
N HIS A 23 13.89 25.23 -2.55
CA HIS A 23 13.90 26.26 -1.51
C HIS A 23 12.56 26.42 -0.79
N THR A 24 11.43 26.17 -1.47
CA THR A 24 10.10 26.24 -0.84
C THR A 24 9.83 25.13 0.18
N ASN A 25 10.70 24.12 0.27
CA ASN A 25 10.61 23.02 1.22
C ASN A 25 9.23 22.31 1.26
N PRO A 26 8.73 21.80 0.11
CA PRO A 26 7.40 21.20 0.02
C PRO A 26 7.34 19.82 0.70
N ARG A 27 6.12 19.30 0.97
CA ARG A 27 5.98 17.92 1.51
C ARG A 27 6.37 16.87 0.47
N TYR A 28 6.15 17.18 -0.79
CA TYR A 28 6.47 16.36 -1.93
C TYR A 28 7.05 17.25 -3.02
N LEU A 29 8.16 16.82 -3.63
CA LEU A 29 8.79 17.46 -4.77
C LEU A 29 9.07 16.39 -5.83
N GLY A 30 8.20 16.31 -6.83
CA GLY A 30 8.36 15.39 -7.96
C GLY A 30 8.91 16.12 -9.20
N PHE A 31 9.78 15.45 -9.95
CA PHE A 31 10.28 15.93 -11.23
C PHE A 31 9.97 14.92 -12.34
N VAL A 32 9.08 15.27 -13.29
CA VAL A 32 8.86 14.43 -14.50
C VAL A 32 9.94 14.74 -15.51
N ALA A 33 10.91 13.86 -15.54
CA ALA A 33 11.92 13.78 -16.57
C ALA A 33 12.41 12.33 -16.67
N SER A 34 13.11 12.00 -17.76
CA SER A 34 13.85 10.74 -17.82
C SER A 34 14.94 10.72 -16.74
N ALA A 35 15.29 9.52 -16.26
CA ALA A 35 16.32 9.36 -15.23
C ALA A 35 17.66 10.02 -15.64
N ARG A 36 18.01 9.95 -16.93
CA ARG A 36 19.21 10.59 -17.49
C ARG A 36 19.16 12.12 -17.33
N LYS A 37 18.06 12.75 -17.75
CA LYS A 37 17.89 14.21 -17.67
C LYS A 37 17.88 14.69 -16.22
N ALA A 38 17.14 13.99 -15.35
CA ALA A 38 17.09 14.30 -13.93
C ALA A 38 18.47 14.23 -13.26
N ASN A 39 19.25 13.17 -13.52
CA ASN A 39 20.59 13.03 -12.99
C ASN A 39 21.52 14.16 -13.44
N SER A 40 21.45 14.56 -14.71
CA SER A 40 22.24 15.69 -15.24
C SER A 40 21.95 16.99 -14.49
N ILE A 41 20.67 17.32 -14.29
CA ILE A 41 20.22 18.53 -13.60
C ILE A 41 20.61 18.49 -12.12
N LEU A 42 20.38 17.37 -11.42
CA LEU A 42 20.75 17.23 -10.02
C LEU A 42 22.27 17.34 -9.81
N MET A 43 23.08 16.83 -10.74
CA MET A 43 24.53 17.02 -10.72
C MET A 43 24.93 18.49 -10.95
N ALA A 44 24.25 19.21 -11.84
CA ALA A 44 24.48 20.64 -12.05
C ALA A 44 24.17 21.44 -10.79
N LEU A 45 23.01 21.20 -10.16
CA LEU A 45 22.63 21.84 -8.89
C LEU A 45 23.60 21.50 -7.75
N LYS A 46 24.09 20.26 -7.68
CA LYS A 46 25.13 19.86 -6.72
C LYS A 46 26.42 20.66 -6.92
N ARG A 47 26.86 20.87 -8.17
CA ARG A 47 28.05 21.69 -8.47
C ARG A 47 27.85 23.16 -8.12
N GLN A 48 26.61 23.66 -8.17
CA GLN A 48 26.25 25.02 -7.75
C GLN A 48 26.17 25.17 -6.22
N GLY A 49 26.52 24.13 -5.44
CA GLY A 49 26.60 24.19 -3.97
C GLY A 49 25.32 23.77 -3.25
N MET A 50 24.35 23.17 -3.94
CA MET A 50 23.14 22.67 -3.29
C MET A 50 23.45 21.47 -2.38
N ALA A 51 22.90 21.49 -1.16
CA ALA A 51 23.16 20.45 -0.18
C ALA A 51 22.59 19.09 -0.62
N HIS A 52 23.27 18.01 -0.26
CA HIS A 52 22.85 16.67 -0.64
C HIS A 52 21.46 16.31 -0.10
N GLU A 53 21.15 16.75 1.12
CA GLU A 53 19.87 16.54 1.78
C GLU A 53 18.71 17.23 1.05
N GLN A 54 18.99 18.37 0.41
CA GLN A 54 17.99 19.10 -0.37
C GLN A 54 17.70 18.37 -1.69
N LEU A 55 18.75 17.89 -2.36
CA LEU A 55 18.65 17.13 -3.61
C LEU A 55 17.98 15.76 -3.40
N ALA A 56 18.28 15.10 -2.27
CA ALA A 56 17.71 13.79 -1.93
C ALA A 56 16.19 13.80 -1.77
N ARG A 57 15.58 14.98 -1.60
CA ARG A 57 14.11 15.14 -1.50
C ARG A 57 13.42 15.22 -2.86
N VAL A 58 14.16 15.39 -3.94
CA VAL A 58 13.60 15.39 -5.29
C VAL A 58 13.29 13.95 -5.69
N LYS A 59 12.02 13.63 -5.87
CA LYS A 59 11.58 12.34 -6.38
C LYS A 59 11.61 12.36 -7.90
N THR A 60 12.43 11.49 -8.48
CA THR A 60 12.55 11.34 -9.92
C THR A 60 12.80 9.87 -10.33
N PRO A 61 12.13 9.35 -11.36
CA PRO A 61 10.95 9.93 -12.01
C PRO A 61 9.81 10.13 -11.00
N ALA A 62 8.99 11.16 -11.21
CA ALA A 62 7.81 11.35 -10.37
C ALA A 62 6.75 10.29 -10.66
N GLY A 63 6.06 9.84 -9.62
CA GLY A 63 5.01 8.84 -9.69
C GLY A 63 5.46 7.42 -9.35
N LEU A 64 4.47 6.58 -9.03
CA LEU A 64 4.68 5.15 -8.81
C LEU A 64 5.00 4.44 -10.12
N ASP A 65 5.82 3.39 -10.06
CA ASP A 65 6.07 2.55 -11.22
C ASP A 65 4.87 1.63 -11.49
N ILE A 66 3.99 2.09 -12.36
CA ILE A 66 2.83 1.34 -12.87
C ILE A 66 3.02 0.95 -14.35
N GLN A 67 4.25 1.04 -14.87
CA GLN A 67 4.55 0.87 -16.30
C GLN A 67 3.74 1.80 -17.21
N ALA A 68 3.52 3.04 -16.77
CA ALA A 68 2.76 4.04 -17.50
C ALA A 68 3.34 4.32 -18.89
N LYS A 69 2.46 4.37 -19.90
CA LYS A 69 2.75 4.67 -21.30
C LYS A 69 2.04 5.94 -21.77
N THR A 70 0.86 6.23 -21.23
CA THR A 70 0.08 7.42 -21.58
C THR A 70 0.28 8.55 -20.57
N SER A 71 -0.02 9.79 -20.98
CA SER A 71 0.01 10.96 -20.10
C SER A 71 -0.92 10.82 -18.90
N GLU A 72 -2.07 10.19 -19.10
CA GLU A 72 -3.12 9.93 -18.13
C GLU A 72 -2.62 8.94 -17.08
N GLU A 73 -1.96 7.87 -17.51
CA GLU A 73 -1.34 6.89 -16.61
C GLU A 73 -0.22 7.54 -15.78
N VAL A 74 0.61 8.40 -16.39
CA VAL A 74 1.63 9.17 -15.65
C VAL A 74 0.97 10.10 -14.63
N ALA A 75 -0.12 10.77 -14.98
CA ALA A 75 -0.84 11.63 -14.04
C ALA A 75 -1.40 10.84 -12.85
N ILE A 76 -2.00 9.67 -13.11
CA ILE A 76 -2.51 8.77 -12.06
C ILE A 76 -1.37 8.29 -11.16
N SER A 77 -0.22 7.92 -11.73
CA SER A 77 0.91 7.42 -10.95
C SER A 77 1.49 8.49 -10.01
N ILE A 78 1.54 9.75 -10.47
CA ILE A 78 1.97 10.91 -9.66
C ILE A 78 0.95 11.21 -8.56
N LEU A 79 -0.35 11.22 -8.88
CA LEU A 79 -1.40 11.46 -7.88
C LEU A 79 -1.39 10.38 -6.79
N ALA A 80 -1.22 9.11 -7.18
CA ALA A 80 -1.09 8.00 -6.25
C ALA A 80 0.12 8.17 -5.31
N GLU A 81 1.27 8.61 -5.84
CA GLU A 81 2.46 8.89 -5.05
C GLU A 81 2.24 10.05 -4.05
N ILE A 82 1.61 11.14 -4.49
CA ILE A 82 1.29 12.28 -3.62
C ILE A 82 0.38 11.85 -2.46
N ILE A 83 -0.65 11.04 -2.75
CA ILE A 83 -1.54 10.48 -1.73
C ILE A 83 -0.74 9.58 -0.77
N GLN A 84 0.16 8.73 -1.27
CA GLN A 84 0.99 7.87 -0.43
C GLN A 84 1.84 8.68 0.56
N VAL A 85 2.51 9.73 0.09
CA VAL A 85 3.33 10.62 0.95
C VAL A 85 2.46 11.35 1.99
N LYS A 86 1.25 11.80 1.58
CA LYS A 86 0.31 12.42 2.50
C LYS A 86 -0.11 11.46 3.62
N ARG A 87 -0.41 10.20 3.30
CA ARG A 87 -0.83 9.19 4.30
C ARG A 87 0.32 8.68 5.17
N LYS A 88 1.52 8.50 4.62
CA LYS A 88 2.72 8.07 5.39
C LYS A 88 3.10 9.05 6.52
N THR A 89 2.67 10.30 6.43
CA THR A 89 2.89 11.29 7.49
C THR A 89 1.75 11.38 8.50
N GLU A 90 0.60 10.76 8.22
CA GLU A 90 -0.55 10.61 9.13
C GLU A 90 -0.44 9.30 9.94
N VAL A 91 0.20 8.27 9.37
CA VAL A 91 0.44 6.98 10.00
C VAL A 91 1.93 6.87 10.33
N GLY A 92 2.29 7.19 11.57
CA GLY A 92 3.63 6.88 12.07
C GLY A 92 3.90 5.38 11.92
N ALA A 93 4.97 5.04 11.19
CA ALA A 93 5.71 3.78 11.30
C ALA A 93 4.89 2.49 11.51
N GLU A 94 4.05 2.11 10.55
CA GLU A 94 3.76 0.69 10.33
C GLU A 94 4.13 0.35 8.89
N ASP A 95 5.29 -0.29 8.75
CA ASP A 95 5.77 -0.92 7.52
C ASP A 95 4.79 -2.05 7.12
N LYS A 96 3.73 -1.69 6.42
CA LYS A 96 2.83 -2.64 5.75
C LYS A 96 3.31 -2.83 4.31
N GLY A 97 4.49 -3.44 4.19
CA GLY A 97 4.90 -4.08 2.95
C GLY A 97 3.86 -5.13 2.52
N LEU A 98 3.89 -5.51 1.24
CA LEU A 98 2.96 -6.42 0.57
C LEU A 98 2.74 -7.78 1.29
N LEU A 99 3.56 -8.13 2.28
CA LEU A 99 3.48 -9.32 3.12
C LEU A 99 2.59 -9.16 4.38
N ALA A 100 2.11 -7.96 4.69
CA ALA A 100 1.24 -7.71 5.85
C ALA A 100 -0.20 -8.26 5.69
N GLY A 101 -0.54 -8.79 4.51
CA GLY A 101 -1.82 -9.43 4.21
C GLY A 101 -1.83 -10.94 4.42
N LEU A 102 -0.69 -11.58 4.72
CA LEU A 102 -0.73 -12.98 5.12
C LEU A 102 -1.30 -13.06 6.53
N PRO A 103 -2.36 -13.89 6.76
CA PRO A 103 -2.89 -14.09 8.09
C PRO A 103 -1.75 -14.53 8.99
N LYS A 104 -1.59 -13.86 10.14
CA LYS A 104 -0.62 -14.27 11.16
C LYS A 104 -0.85 -15.76 11.45
N LYS A 105 0.21 -16.52 11.74
CA LYS A 105 0.13 -17.96 12.05
C LYS A 105 -0.97 -18.26 13.10
N GLU A 106 -1.10 -17.37 14.08
CA GLU A 106 -2.14 -17.38 15.11
C GLU A 106 -3.57 -17.31 14.54
N MET A 107 -3.79 -16.53 13.48
CA MET A 107 -5.08 -16.45 12.77
C MET A 107 -5.37 -17.69 11.92
N MET A 108 -4.35 -18.37 11.39
CA MET A 108 -4.54 -19.61 10.63
C MET A 108 -4.90 -20.79 11.54
N GLU A 109 -4.35 -20.84 12.76
CA GLU A 109 -4.66 -21.88 13.76
C GLU A 109 -6.08 -21.73 14.34
N ASP A 110 -6.64 -20.52 14.29
CA ASP A 110 -8.02 -20.21 14.70
C ASP A 110 -9.07 -20.63 13.66
N LEU A 111 -8.68 -21.07 12.45
CA LEU A 111 -9.64 -21.51 11.44
C LEU A 111 -10.06 -22.98 11.66
N TYR A 112 -11.35 -23.23 11.50
CA TYR A 112 -11.98 -24.55 11.49
C TYR A 112 -12.83 -24.69 10.22
N ILE A 113 -12.72 -25.81 9.51
CA ILE A 113 -13.53 -26.05 8.31
C ILE A 113 -14.88 -26.61 8.74
N ASN A 114 -15.96 -25.85 8.53
CA ASN A 114 -17.32 -26.32 8.80
C ASN A 114 -17.60 -27.59 7.96
N PRO A 115 -17.96 -28.73 8.58
CA PRO A 115 -18.08 -30.01 7.89
C PRO A 115 -19.26 -30.04 6.90
N VAL A 116 -20.27 -29.18 7.08
CA VAL A 116 -21.47 -29.12 6.22
C VAL A 116 -21.19 -28.37 4.92
N CYS A 117 -20.64 -27.15 4.99
CA CYS A 117 -20.49 -26.27 3.83
C CYS A 117 -19.04 -26.06 3.36
N LYS A 118 -18.05 -26.60 4.09
CA LYS A 118 -16.61 -26.48 3.83
C LYS A 118 -16.06 -25.05 3.85
N ILE A 119 -16.83 -24.10 4.37
CA ILE A 119 -16.37 -22.72 4.59
C ILE A 119 -15.53 -22.67 5.88
N PRO A 120 -14.37 -22.01 5.87
CA PRO A 120 -13.61 -21.74 7.09
C PRO A 120 -14.38 -20.84 8.06
N VAL A 121 -14.44 -21.23 9.33
CA VAL A 121 -15.04 -20.51 10.43
C VAL A 121 -13.96 -20.26 11.48
N SER A 122 -13.89 -19.03 11.99
CA SER A 122 -13.03 -18.71 13.12
C SER A 122 -13.56 -19.37 14.39
N LYS A 123 -12.74 -20.15 15.09
CA LYS A 123 -13.10 -20.81 16.36
C LYS A 123 -13.42 -19.78 17.43
N SER A 124 -12.65 -18.69 17.49
CA SER A 124 -12.86 -17.59 18.43
C SER A 124 -14.12 -16.76 18.17
N GLY A 125 -14.57 -16.67 16.91
CA GLY A 125 -15.74 -15.87 16.50
C GLY A 125 -16.94 -16.66 16.00
N ALA A 126 -16.97 -17.99 16.18
CA ALA A 126 -18.02 -18.83 15.63
C ALA A 126 -19.39 -18.50 16.23
N LYS A 127 -20.39 -18.32 15.37
CA LYS A 127 -21.77 -18.03 15.78
C LYS A 127 -22.41 -19.21 16.52
N HIS A 128 -22.10 -20.44 16.09
CA HIS A 128 -22.60 -21.66 16.72
C HIS A 128 -21.48 -22.68 16.89
N VAL A 129 -21.49 -23.35 18.03
CA VAL A 129 -20.53 -24.40 18.40
C VAL A 129 -21.31 -25.56 19.02
N LEU A 130 -21.02 -26.78 18.58
CA LEU A 130 -21.59 -28.02 19.12
C LEU A 130 -20.47 -28.99 19.46
N GLU A 131 -20.63 -29.78 20.52
CA GLU A 131 -19.67 -30.81 20.90
C GLU A 131 -20.19 -32.19 20.45
N TYR A 132 -19.40 -32.89 19.64
CA TYR A 132 -19.73 -34.21 19.10
C TYR A 132 -18.49 -35.11 19.16
N GLN A 133 -18.63 -36.31 19.72
CA GLN A 133 -17.51 -37.26 19.90
C GLN A 133 -16.28 -36.65 20.62
N ASN A 134 -16.49 -35.81 21.63
CA ASN A 134 -15.47 -35.04 22.36
C ASN A 134 -14.68 -34.02 21.51
N GLU A 135 -15.19 -33.66 20.33
CA GLU A 135 -14.65 -32.59 19.50
C GLU A 135 -15.64 -31.44 19.34
N LYS A 136 -15.13 -30.20 19.33
CA LYS A 136 -15.94 -29.02 19.03
C LYS A 136 -16.06 -28.83 17.53
N VAL A 137 -17.28 -28.76 17.04
CA VAL A 137 -17.65 -28.48 15.66
C VAL A 137 -18.19 -27.05 15.57
N TYR A 138 -17.66 -26.26 14.64
CA TYR A 138 -17.96 -24.83 14.50
C TYR A 138 -18.74 -24.57 13.20
N PHE A 139 -19.81 -23.78 13.28
CA PHE A 139 -20.71 -23.52 12.14
C PHE A 139 -20.81 -22.04 11.79
N CYS A 140 -20.95 -21.78 10.48
CA CYS A 140 -21.06 -20.42 9.94
C CYS A 140 -22.46 -19.81 10.10
N CYS A 141 -23.51 -20.63 10.26
CA CYS A 141 -24.90 -20.19 10.35
C CYS A 141 -25.81 -21.24 11.00
N ASP A 142 -27.02 -20.82 11.39
CA ASP A 142 -28.05 -21.68 12.00
C ASP A 142 -28.42 -22.88 11.11
N GLY A 143 -28.43 -22.68 9.79
CA GLY A 143 -28.76 -23.73 8.83
C GLY A 143 -27.72 -24.85 8.77
N CYS A 144 -26.42 -24.54 8.92
CA CYS A 144 -25.38 -25.56 8.98
C CYS A 144 -25.45 -26.34 10.29
N LEU A 145 -25.73 -25.67 11.42
CA LEU A 145 -25.96 -26.33 12.70
C LEU A 145 -27.15 -27.30 12.59
N ALA A 146 -28.30 -26.82 12.11
CA ALA A 146 -29.50 -27.64 12.01
C ALA A 146 -29.35 -28.84 11.06
N SER A 147 -28.58 -28.69 9.97
CA SER A 147 -28.27 -29.83 9.08
C SER A 147 -27.36 -30.84 9.78
N PHE A 148 -26.36 -30.37 10.51
CA PHE A 148 -25.45 -31.24 11.26
C PHE A 148 -26.19 -31.99 12.38
N GLU A 149 -27.06 -31.33 13.14
CA GLU A 149 -27.84 -31.97 14.23
C GLU A 149 -28.78 -33.08 13.73
N LYS A 150 -29.27 -33.00 12.48
CA LYS A 150 -30.15 -34.00 11.90
C LYS A 150 -29.44 -35.30 11.57
N ASP A 151 -28.21 -35.21 11.05
CA ASP A 151 -27.41 -36.37 10.67
C ASP A 151 -25.90 -36.07 10.78
N PRO A 152 -25.34 -36.07 12.00
CA PRO A 152 -23.93 -35.75 12.22
C PRO A 152 -22.97 -36.70 11.48
N ALA A 153 -23.34 -37.98 11.37
CA ALA A 153 -22.51 -39.03 10.77
C ALA A 153 -22.33 -38.84 9.25
N ALA A 154 -23.23 -38.12 8.58
CA ALA A 154 -23.08 -37.82 7.16
C ALA A 154 -21.99 -36.78 6.85
N TYR A 155 -21.49 -36.05 7.85
CA TYR A 155 -20.58 -34.91 7.67
C TYR A 155 -19.18 -35.09 8.26
N LEU A 156 -18.92 -36.20 8.96
CA LEU A 156 -17.65 -36.51 9.64
C LEU A 156 -16.98 -37.76 9.09
#